data_AF-A0A2D8UAG3-F1
#
_entry.id   AF-A0A2D8UAG3-F1
#
_cell.length_a   1.000
_cell.length_b   1.000
_cell.length_c   1.000
_cell.angle_alpha   90.00
_cell.angle_beta   90.00
_cell.angle_gamma   90.00
#
_symmetry.space_group_name_H-M   'P 1'
#
loop_
_entity.id
_entity.type
_entity.pdbx_description
1 polymer ?
#
loop_
_entity_poly.entity_id
_entity_poly.type
_entity_poly.pdbx_seq_one_letter_code
_entity_poly.pdbx_strand_id
1 'polypeptide(L)'
;MEKKINELKNAKDLMRVKEILSQLSQEKIKHSLREDKKQELIRILVLHKGLKRPHEIQETINHLFSILPVNAWNEYFSEAVEDGVPSILLEILEKQIDIDHREVLRLVSNYHTKAFYNTIEILSKYFDDISQASIAMRGMRAARIMVDLYKKMEQIPDAWHKFDPPPCKIDSDFIVKLKIAKRFSELSIAYEDLINDLQRLDLQYHLASLGQEQNLAARMSIQDYHKQFTVTSPLRLGISSANASDNHLRSKEKGGKTLNIGIDLQMEGEKEPTPPLTVRARRIEDPKLILSSRSMGFNGDLEITEDQKNSVACKHFFQYRQGGDEALRLVKQALVHVGIVGDNSENIIRDIKAFTGGGGLEVSTHSKIIQGSGLGTSSILAASVLKILYRLSNHTYSSSENEYPGLYDQSILLEQSFGLNSGWQDARGASGGTSAIKDFYAPATESLPTPERKFIRNIDESCFVDRVVLFDTGIARSATRGLNEVLDAYLTRDTIRYLGISASLEIHDKMVNALQLGDYTELGILATKYWGFRCLLDPGATNKVLQYLFESPEIRALSDGGLLTGAGGGGFALIIARSGCSIQLREVLNSLKKRSEYSNSGVVSYGLNSTGIKLTETTK
;
A
#
# COMPACT_ATOMS: atom_id res chain seq x y z
N MET A 1 -16.16 -19.48 -42.21
CA MET A 1 -15.34 -19.04 -41.06
C MET A 1 -16.04 -18.00 -40.21
N GLU A 2 -16.69 -17.01 -40.82
CA GLU A 2 -17.47 -15.98 -40.11
C GLU A 2 -18.53 -16.53 -39.16
N LYS A 3 -19.26 -17.59 -39.56
CA LYS A 3 -20.19 -18.28 -38.67
C LYS A 3 -19.51 -18.78 -37.40
N LYS A 4 -18.27 -19.28 -37.49
CA LYS A 4 -17.49 -19.76 -36.33
C LYS A 4 -16.97 -18.61 -35.46
N ILE A 5 -16.57 -17.49 -36.06
CA ILE A 5 -16.22 -16.27 -35.31
C ILE A 5 -17.45 -15.76 -34.55
N ASN A 6 -18.63 -15.76 -35.18
CA ASN A 6 -19.87 -15.38 -34.50
C ASN A 6 -20.29 -16.39 -33.43
N GLU A 7 -20.13 -17.70 -33.66
CA GLU A 7 -20.34 -18.72 -32.62
C GLU A 7 -19.38 -18.51 -31.44
N LEU A 8 -18.11 -18.20 -31.71
CA LEU A 8 -17.10 -17.93 -30.68
C LEU A 8 -17.50 -16.71 -29.84
N LYS A 9 -17.83 -15.59 -30.50
CA LYS A 9 -18.29 -14.35 -29.85
C LYS A 9 -19.47 -14.55 -28.89
N ASN A 10 -20.35 -15.50 -29.20
CA ASN A 10 -21.55 -15.81 -28.43
C ASN A 10 -21.37 -17.00 -27.46
N ALA A 11 -20.18 -17.60 -27.39
CA ALA A 11 -19.88 -18.63 -26.42
C ALA A 11 -20.04 -18.07 -24.99
N LYS A 12 -20.55 -18.89 -24.07
CA LYS A 12 -20.85 -18.46 -22.70
C LYS A 12 -19.84 -18.92 -21.67
N ASP A 13 -18.93 -19.81 -22.06
CA ASP A 13 -17.97 -20.43 -21.16
C ASP A 13 -16.71 -20.89 -21.93
N LEU A 14 -15.65 -21.17 -21.17
CA LEU A 14 -14.35 -21.59 -21.67
C LEU A 14 -14.40 -22.90 -22.45
N MET A 15 -15.25 -23.85 -22.05
CA MET A 15 -15.34 -25.16 -22.70
C MET A 15 -15.83 -24.98 -24.15
N ARG A 16 -16.90 -24.20 -24.32
CA ARG A 16 -17.45 -23.91 -25.64
C ARG A 16 -16.49 -23.10 -26.50
N VAL A 17 -15.76 -22.16 -25.90
CA VAL A 17 -14.67 -21.43 -26.58
C VAL A 17 -13.63 -22.42 -27.12
N LYS A 18 -13.10 -23.31 -26.27
CA LYS A 18 -12.09 -24.31 -26.67
C LYS A 18 -12.62 -25.25 -27.76
N GLU A 19 -13.87 -25.71 -27.67
CA GLU A 19 -14.50 -26.55 -28.70
C GLU A 19 -14.56 -25.85 -30.07
N ILE A 20 -15.00 -24.59 -30.10
CA ILE A 20 -15.11 -23.83 -31.35
C ILE A 20 -13.72 -23.56 -31.93
N LEU A 21 -12.74 -23.23 -31.08
CA LEU A 21 -11.35 -23.04 -31.50
C LEU A 21 -10.76 -24.32 -32.10
N SER A 22 -10.98 -25.49 -31.49
CA SER A 22 -10.50 -26.78 -32.01
C SER A 22 -11.06 -27.12 -33.40
N GLN A 23 -12.18 -26.52 -33.80
CA GLN A 23 -12.77 -26.70 -35.13
C GLN A 23 -12.14 -25.79 -36.20
N LEU A 24 -11.31 -24.83 -35.81
CA LEU A 24 -10.53 -23.99 -36.70
C LEU A 24 -9.24 -24.74 -37.07
N SER A 25 -9.18 -25.34 -38.26
CA SER A 25 -7.94 -25.95 -38.77
C SER A 25 -6.98 -24.89 -39.32
N GLN A 26 -5.68 -25.16 -39.26
CA GLN A 26 -4.64 -24.27 -39.79
C GLN A 26 -4.84 -23.96 -41.28
N GLU A 27 -5.20 -24.95 -42.09
CA GLU A 27 -5.47 -24.77 -43.52
C GLU A 27 -6.66 -23.83 -43.78
N LYS A 28 -7.72 -23.91 -42.96
CA LYS A 28 -8.86 -22.99 -43.07
C LYS A 28 -8.48 -21.56 -42.71
N ILE A 29 -7.57 -21.38 -41.75
CA ILE A 29 -7.08 -20.07 -41.32
C ILE A 29 -6.22 -19.46 -42.42
N LYS A 30 -5.29 -20.25 -42.99
CA LYS A 30 -4.38 -19.82 -44.06
C LYS A 30 -5.11 -19.32 -45.31
N HIS A 31 -6.15 -20.04 -45.75
CA HIS A 31 -6.74 -19.82 -47.07
C HIS A 31 -8.07 -19.04 -47.09
N SER A 32 -8.68 -18.72 -45.94
CA SER A 32 -10.07 -18.22 -45.92
C SER A 32 -10.38 -17.05 -44.98
N LEU A 33 -9.40 -16.53 -44.24
CA LEU A 33 -9.65 -15.42 -43.30
C LEU A 33 -9.02 -14.12 -43.79
N ARG A 34 -9.85 -13.11 -44.05
CA ARG A 34 -9.42 -11.73 -44.30
C ARG A 34 -8.80 -11.11 -43.03
N GLU A 35 -7.95 -10.10 -43.19
CA GLU A 35 -7.29 -9.42 -42.06
C GLU A 35 -8.27 -8.81 -41.05
N ASP A 36 -9.37 -8.19 -41.50
CA ASP A 36 -10.41 -7.65 -40.60
C ASP A 36 -10.98 -8.74 -39.66
N LYS A 37 -11.13 -9.96 -40.18
CA LYS A 37 -11.64 -11.11 -39.44
C LYS A 37 -10.57 -11.74 -38.52
N LYS A 38 -9.30 -11.67 -38.89
CA LYS A 38 -8.18 -12.05 -38.01
C LYS A 38 -8.09 -11.11 -36.81
N GLN A 39 -8.20 -9.80 -37.03
CA GLN A 39 -8.26 -8.81 -35.96
C GLN A 39 -9.49 -9.02 -35.05
N GLU A 40 -10.67 -9.27 -35.65
CA GLU A 40 -11.88 -9.60 -34.88
C GLU A 40 -11.68 -10.86 -34.01
N LEU A 41 -11.01 -11.89 -34.54
CA LEU A 41 -10.70 -13.10 -33.78
C LEU A 41 -9.77 -12.81 -32.60
N ILE A 42 -8.64 -12.10 -32.81
CA ILE A 42 -7.73 -11.69 -31.72
C ILE A 42 -8.49 -10.96 -30.63
N ARG A 43 -9.34 -10.01 -31.02
CA ARG A 43 -10.16 -9.22 -30.10
C ARG A 43 -11.14 -10.08 -29.31
N ILE A 44 -11.82 -11.03 -29.95
CA ILE A 44 -12.74 -11.96 -29.27
C ILE A 44 -12.00 -12.86 -28.28
N LEU A 45 -10.80 -13.32 -28.62
CA LEU A 45 -9.99 -14.17 -27.74
C LEU A 45 -9.60 -13.46 -26.45
N VAL A 46 -9.24 -12.17 -26.54
CA VAL A 46 -8.78 -11.39 -25.39
C VAL A 46 -9.94 -10.76 -24.62
N LEU A 47 -10.86 -10.08 -25.31
CA LEU A 47 -11.96 -9.32 -24.71
C LEU A 47 -13.27 -10.12 -24.69
N HIS A 48 -13.17 -11.42 -24.43
CA HIS A 48 -14.30 -12.33 -24.54
C HIS A 48 -15.36 -12.05 -23.46
N LYS A 49 -16.55 -11.57 -23.85
CA LYS A 49 -17.62 -11.19 -22.91
C LYS A 49 -18.16 -12.35 -22.06
N GLY A 50 -18.06 -13.58 -22.56
CA GLY A 50 -18.49 -14.79 -21.84
C GLY A 50 -17.48 -15.29 -20.79
N LEU A 51 -16.23 -14.85 -20.84
CA LEU A 51 -15.19 -15.28 -19.89
C LEU A 51 -15.07 -14.23 -18.80
N LYS A 52 -15.30 -14.64 -17.55
CA LYS A 52 -15.41 -13.72 -16.40
C LYS A 52 -14.20 -13.76 -15.49
N ARG A 53 -13.37 -14.79 -15.60
CA ARG A 53 -12.23 -15.01 -14.70
C ARG A 53 -10.92 -14.76 -15.47
N PRO A 54 -9.94 -14.02 -14.91
CA PRO A 54 -8.68 -13.71 -15.58
C PRO A 54 -7.95 -14.94 -16.16
N HIS A 55 -7.92 -16.05 -15.42
CA HIS A 55 -7.27 -17.28 -15.89
C HIS A 55 -7.93 -17.92 -17.12
N GLU A 56 -9.20 -17.62 -17.41
CA GLU A 56 -9.89 -18.18 -18.59
C GLU A 56 -9.34 -17.61 -19.90
N ILE A 57 -8.85 -16.37 -19.88
CA ILE A 57 -8.18 -15.76 -21.05
C ILE A 57 -6.84 -16.44 -21.30
N GLN A 58 -6.04 -16.66 -20.25
CA GLN A 58 -4.79 -17.42 -20.33
C GLN A 58 -5.03 -18.82 -20.89
N GLU A 59 -6.06 -19.51 -20.39
CA GLU A 59 -6.44 -20.84 -20.88
C GLU A 59 -6.92 -20.85 -22.34
N THR A 60 -7.57 -19.77 -22.77
CA THR A 60 -7.99 -19.59 -24.16
C THR A 60 -6.78 -19.42 -25.07
N ILE A 61 -5.80 -18.60 -24.67
CA ILE A 61 -4.55 -18.38 -25.41
C ILE A 61 -3.68 -19.66 -25.40
N ASN A 62 -3.61 -20.39 -24.29
CA ASN A 62 -2.94 -21.69 -24.21
C ASN A 62 -3.54 -22.68 -25.21
N HIS A 63 -4.87 -22.76 -25.26
CA HIS A 63 -5.58 -23.63 -26.19
C HIS A 63 -5.41 -23.19 -27.65
N LEU A 64 -5.40 -21.89 -27.92
CA LEU A 64 -5.09 -21.38 -29.26
C LEU A 64 -3.71 -21.85 -29.73
N PHE A 65 -2.68 -21.72 -28.90
CA PHE A 65 -1.33 -22.11 -29.28
C PHE A 65 -1.10 -23.63 -29.33
N SER A 66 -1.98 -24.43 -28.70
CA SER A 66 -1.94 -25.89 -28.85
C SER A 66 -2.46 -26.36 -30.22
N ILE A 67 -3.40 -25.63 -30.83
CA ILE A 67 -3.96 -25.94 -32.15
C ILE A 67 -3.24 -25.20 -33.30
N LEU A 68 -2.74 -23.99 -33.02
CA LEU A 68 -2.06 -23.12 -33.96
C LEU A 68 -0.70 -22.72 -33.37
N PRO A 69 0.36 -23.51 -33.63
CA PRO A 69 1.69 -23.26 -33.10
C PRO A 69 2.19 -21.85 -33.45
N VAL A 70 3.08 -21.32 -32.61
CA VAL A 70 3.59 -19.94 -32.70
C VAL A 70 4.14 -19.59 -34.09
N ASN A 71 4.79 -20.53 -34.78
CA ASN A 71 5.31 -20.28 -36.13
C ASN A 71 4.18 -20.00 -37.14
N ALA A 72 3.12 -20.81 -37.10
CA ALA A 72 1.94 -20.63 -37.94
C ALA A 72 1.15 -19.38 -37.53
N TRP A 73 1.09 -19.07 -36.24
CA TRP A 73 0.53 -17.81 -35.75
C TRP A 73 1.25 -16.61 -36.36
N ASN A 74 2.58 -16.58 -36.31
CA ASN A 74 3.37 -15.48 -36.87
C ASN A 74 3.23 -15.41 -38.41
N GLU A 75 3.20 -16.54 -39.12
CA GLU A 75 3.00 -16.56 -40.58
C GLU A 75 1.63 -15.99 -40.98
N TYR A 76 0.56 -16.37 -40.26
CA TYR A 76 -0.80 -16.07 -40.70
C TYR A 76 -1.44 -14.85 -40.05
N PHE A 77 -0.96 -14.38 -38.90
CA PHE A 77 -1.57 -13.29 -38.13
C PHE A 77 -0.67 -12.06 -37.96
N SER A 78 0.50 -12.00 -38.61
CA SER A 78 1.46 -10.88 -38.41
C SER A 78 0.81 -9.49 -38.51
N GLU A 79 0.13 -9.20 -39.63
CA GLU A 79 -0.51 -7.89 -39.86
C GLU A 79 -1.65 -7.63 -38.86
N ALA A 80 -2.55 -8.61 -38.68
CA ALA A 80 -3.62 -8.53 -37.70
C ALA A 80 -3.14 -8.32 -36.25
N VAL A 81 -1.99 -8.87 -35.88
CA VAL A 81 -1.38 -8.65 -34.55
C VAL A 81 -0.82 -7.24 -34.45
N GLU A 82 -0.07 -6.78 -35.46
CA GLU A 82 0.55 -5.45 -35.47
C GLU A 82 -0.47 -4.30 -35.45
N ASP A 83 -1.63 -4.48 -36.07
CA ASP A 83 -2.68 -3.48 -36.13
C ASP A 83 -3.73 -3.66 -35.01
N GLY A 84 -3.97 -4.90 -34.56
CA GLY A 84 -5.03 -5.22 -33.59
C GLY A 84 -4.62 -5.09 -32.13
N VAL A 85 -3.47 -5.67 -31.73
CA VAL A 85 -3.06 -5.74 -30.32
C VAL A 85 -2.89 -4.37 -29.64
N PRO A 86 -2.29 -3.34 -30.28
CA PRO A 86 -2.18 -2.01 -29.68
C PRO A 86 -3.53 -1.45 -29.19
N SER A 87 -4.58 -1.58 -30.01
CA SER A 87 -5.93 -1.10 -29.65
C SER A 87 -6.56 -1.88 -28.49
N ILE A 88 -6.27 -3.17 -28.37
CA ILE A 88 -6.76 -4.03 -27.29
C ILE A 88 -6.10 -3.63 -25.97
N LEU A 89 -4.78 -3.40 -25.97
CA LEU A 89 -4.06 -2.96 -24.77
C LEU A 89 -4.49 -1.57 -24.32
N LEU A 90 -4.73 -0.64 -25.26
CA LEU A 90 -5.34 0.65 -24.95
C LEU A 90 -6.71 0.46 -24.28
N GLU A 91 -7.59 -0.36 -24.85
CA GLU A 91 -8.92 -0.57 -24.27
C GLU A 91 -8.88 -1.20 -22.88
N ILE A 92 -7.94 -2.13 -22.65
CA ILE A 92 -7.70 -2.73 -21.32
C ILE A 92 -7.35 -1.63 -20.31
N LEU A 93 -6.48 -0.68 -20.69
CA LEU A 93 -6.11 0.47 -19.87
C LEU A 93 -7.29 1.44 -19.66
N GLU A 94 -7.95 1.84 -20.74
CA GLU A 94 -9.06 2.80 -20.74
C GLU A 94 -10.25 2.34 -19.91
N LYS A 95 -10.60 1.06 -20.02
CA LYS A 95 -11.77 0.49 -19.33
C LYS A 95 -11.41 -0.21 -18.01
N GLN A 96 -10.15 -0.18 -17.59
CA GLN A 96 -9.63 -0.96 -16.45
C GLN A 96 -10.10 -2.42 -16.47
N ILE A 97 -10.00 -3.08 -17.62
CA ILE A 97 -10.47 -4.47 -17.76
C ILE A 97 -9.55 -5.37 -16.93
N ASP A 98 -10.12 -6.30 -16.17
CA ASP A 98 -9.37 -7.23 -15.30
C ASP A 98 -8.78 -8.40 -16.11
N ILE A 99 -7.91 -8.05 -17.08
CA ILE A 99 -7.15 -8.96 -17.93
C ILE A 99 -5.66 -8.71 -17.70
N ASP A 100 -4.91 -9.80 -17.60
CA ASP A 100 -3.46 -9.76 -17.56
C ASP A 100 -2.90 -9.33 -18.91
N HIS A 101 -2.31 -8.13 -18.98
CA HIS A 101 -1.77 -7.60 -20.24
C HIS A 101 -0.61 -8.44 -20.75
N ARG A 102 0.10 -9.16 -19.87
CA ARG A 102 1.21 -10.03 -20.27
C ARG A 102 0.72 -11.22 -21.08
N GLU A 103 -0.50 -11.70 -20.80
CA GLU A 103 -1.15 -12.73 -21.61
C GLU A 103 -1.48 -12.23 -23.01
N VAL A 104 -1.90 -10.97 -23.15
CA VAL A 104 -2.09 -10.32 -24.45
C VAL A 104 -0.75 -10.20 -25.20
N LEU A 105 0.32 -9.82 -24.50
CA LEU A 105 1.67 -9.72 -25.05
C LEU A 105 2.28 -11.08 -25.45
N ARG A 106 1.66 -12.23 -25.10
CA ARG A 106 2.04 -13.54 -25.66
C ARG A 106 1.61 -13.71 -27.12
N LEU A 107 0.61 -12.95 -27.57
CA LEU A 107 0.19 -12.93 -28.98
C LEU A 107 1.19 -12.15 -29.86
N VAL A 108 2.08 -11.38 -29.25
CA VAL A 108 3.11 -10.57 -29.91
C VAL A 108 4.46 -11.27 -29.79
N SER A 109 4.99 -11.75 -30.92
CA SER A 109 6.31 -12.36 -31.02
C SER A 109 7.39 -11.32 -31.33
N ASN A 110 8.66 -11.72 -31.28
CA ASN A 110 9.79 -10.86 -31.61
C ASN A 110 9.81 -10.39 -33.09
N TYR A 111 9.00 -11.01 -33.96
CA TYR A 111 8.85 -10.59 -35.35
C TYR A 111 7.91 -9.39 -35.51
N HIS A 112 6.97 -9.19 -34.58
CA HIS A 112 5.94 -8.16 -34.65
C HIS A 112 6.44 -6.81 -34.09
N THR A 113 7.60 -6.33 -34.57
CA THR A 113 8.26 -5.14 -34.02
C THR A 113 7.39 -3.87 -34.09
N LYS A 114 6.54 -3.74 -35.12
CA LYS A 114 5.60 -2.64 -35.27
C LYS A 114 4.51 -2.68 -34.19
N ALA A 115 4.08 -3.87 -33.73
CA ALA A 115 3.09 -4.01 -32.67
C ALA A 115 3.58 -3.38 -31.36
N PHE A 116 4.83 -3.62 -30.97
CA PHE A 116 5.41 -3.03 -29.76
C PHE A 116 5.47 -1.51 -29.87
N TYR A 117 6.00 -0.99 -30.99
CA TYR A 117 6.08 0.45 -31.23
C TYR A 117 4.69 1.12 -31.21
N ASN A 118 3.74 0.60 -32.00
CA ASN A 118 2.38 1.12 -32.06
C ASN A 118 1.69 1.09 -30.70
N THR A 119 1.97 0.07 -29.88
CA THR A 119 1.44 0.00 -28.51
C THR A 119 2.03 1.11 -27.63
N ILE A 120 3.36 1.32 -27.67
CA ILE A 120 3.98 2.43 -26.93
C ILE A 120 3.42 3.77 -27.41
N GLU A 121 3.24 3.93 -28.72
CA GLU A 121 2.71 5.16 -29.31
C GLU A 121 1.28 5.45 -28.87
N ILE A 122 0.37 4.48 -29.03
CA ILE A 122 -1.04 4.68 -28.69
C ILE A 122 -1.24 4.89 -27.19
N LEU A 123 -0.48 4.19 -26.33
CA LEU A 123 -0.51 4.38 -24.89
C LEU A 123 0.09 5.73 -24.46
N SER A 124 1.05 6.26 -25.22
CA SER A 124 1.61 7.59 -24.94
C SER A 124 0.62 8.70 -25.30
N LYS A 125 0.02 8.59 -26.49
CA LYS A 125 -1.03 9.52 -26.97
C LYS A 125 -2.28 9.51 -26.10
N TYR A 126 -2.61 8.38 -25.46
CA TYR A 126 -3.76 8.28 -24.56
C TYR A 126 -3.77 9.38 -23.49
N PHE A 127 -2.61 9.76 -22.96
CA PHE A 127 -2.54 10.78 -21.90
C PHE A 127 -2.67 12.23 -22.43
N ASP A 128 -2.68 12.46 -23.74
CA ASP A 128 -2.79 13.79 -24.33
C ASP A 128 -4.11 14.49 -23.95
N ASP A 129 -5.17 13.71 -23.71
CA ASP A 129 -6.49 14.22 -23.34
C ASP A 129 -6.91 13.90 -21.88
N ILE A 130 -6.03 13.26 -21.09
CA ILE A 130 -6.33 12.88 -19.70
C ILE A 130 -6.01 14.03 -18.75
N SER A 131 -6.93 14.30 -17.81
CA SER A 131 -6.76 15.32 -16.78
C SER A 131 -5.67 14.93 -15.78
N GLN A 132 -4.99 15.93 -15.19
CA GLN A 132 -3.94 15.70 -14.19
C GLN A 132 -4.41 14.81 -13.03
N ALA A 133 -5.66 14.94 -12.60
CA ALA A 133 -6.26 14.15 -11.52
C ALA A 133 -6.34 12.64 -11.84
N SER A 134 -6.53 12.27 -13.10
CA SER A 134 -6.66 10.88 -13.54
C SER A 134 -5.37 10.32 -14.15
N ILE A 135 -4.39 11.18 -14.48
CA ILE A 135 -3.09 10.79 -15.04
C ILE A 135 -2.39 9.79 -14.14
N ALA A 136 -2.34 10.02 -12.83
CA ALA A 136 -1.57 9.14 -11.95
C ALA A 136 -2.19 7.74 -11.79
N MET A 137 -3.51 7.67 -11.61
CA MET A 137 -4.24 6.41 -11.49
C MET A 137 -4.08 5.54 -12.75
N ARG A 138 -4.30 6.12 -13.93
CA ARG A 138 -4.14 5.42 -15.22
C ARG A 138 -2.68 5.20 -15.57
N GLY A 139 -1.83 6.16 -15.22
CA GLY A 139 -0.40 6.19 -15.47
C GLY A 139 0.32 5.00 -14.88
N MET A 140 -0.04 4.54 -13.67
CA MET A 140 0.62 3.38 -13.07
C MET A 140 0.44 2.11 -13.90
N ARG A 141 -0.79 1.85 -14.37
CA ARG A 141 -1.07 0.66 -15.19
C ARG A 141 -0.43 0.78 -16.56
N ALA A 142 -0.46 1.96 -17.16
CA ALA A 142 0.26 2.22 -18.41
C ALA A 142 1.76 2.02 -18.24
N ALA A 143 2.37 2.56 -17.18
CA ALA A 143 3.78 2.38 -16.85
C ALA A 143 4.12 0.90 -16.68
N ARG A 144 3.29 0.11 -15.97
CA ARG A 144 3.49 -1.34 -15.86
C ARG A 144 3.42 -2.06 -17.21
N ILE A 145 2.51 -1.67 -18.10
CA ILE A 145 2.47 -2.21 -19.48
C ILE A 145 3.75 -1.82 -20.23
N MET A 146 4.20 -0.56 -20.11
CA MET A 146 5.43 -0.06 -20.72
C MET A 146 6.66 -0.84 -20.24
N VAL A 147 6.76 -1.16 -18.94
CA VAL A 147 7.85 -2.01 -18.40
C VAL A 147 7.95 -3.32 -19.17
N ASP A 148 6.83 -4.03 -19.35
CA ASP A 148 6.82 -5.33 -20.02
C ASP A 148 7.05 -5.21 -21.54
N LEU A 149 6.63 -4.10 -22.16
CA LEU A 149 6.94 -3.77 -23.56
C LEU A 149 8.45 -3.51 -23.75
N TYR A 150 9.05 -2.63 -22.95
CA TYR A 150 10.49 -2.31 -23.02
C TYR A 150 11.35 -3.55 -22.77
N LYS A 151 11.00 -4.39 -21.80
CA LYS A 151 11.68 -5.67 -21.54
C LYS A 151 11.63 -6.63 -22.72
N LYS A 152 10.49 -6.73 -23.41
CA LYS A 152 10.37 -7.55 -24.62
C LYS A 152 11.18 -6.98 -25.78
N MET A 153 11.14 -5.66 -25.96
CA MET A 153 11.90 -4.99 -27.02
C MET A 153 13.42 -5.03 -26.78
N GLU A 154 13.90 -5.06 -25.53
CA GLU A 154 15.31 -5.29 -25.20
C GLU A 154 15.87 -6.60 -25.79
N GLN A 155 15.02 -7.62 -25.91
CA GLN A 155 15.37 -8.91 -26.51
C GLN A 155 15.47 -8.85 -28.04
N ILE A 156 15.21 -7.69 -28.65
CA ILE A 156 15.20 -7.45 -30.11
C ILE A 156 16.09 -6.22 -30.41
N PRO A 157 17.43 -6.36 -30.38
CA PRO A 157 18.34 -5.22 -30.49
C PRO A 157 18.09 -4.33 -31.71
N ASP A 158 17.76 -4.92 -32.86
CA ASP A 158 17.51 -4.21 -34.11
C ASP A 158 16.18 -3.44 -34.14
N ALA A 159 15.23 -3.75 -33.25
CA ALA A 159 13.96 -3.02 -33.19
C ALA A 159 14.19 -1.56 -32.81
N TRP A 160 15.15 -1.31 -31.92
CA TRP A 160 15.47 0.02 -31.41
C TRP A 160 16.04 0.99 -32.44
N HIS A 161 16.71 0.47 -33.48
CA HIS A 161 17.26 1.29 -34.54
C HIS A 161 16.18 1.87 -35.48
N LYS A 162 14.99 1.26 -35.51
CA LYS A 162 13.92 1.60 -36.45
C LYS A 162 12.89 2.57 -35.88
N PHE A 163 12.93 2.84 -34.58
CA PHE A 163 11.87 3.57 -33.89
C PHE A 163 12.42 4.59 -32.90
N ASP A 164 11.72 5.72 -32.78
CA ASP A 164 11.94 6.74 -31.77
C ASP A 164 10.79 6.68 -30.75
N PRO A 165 11.05 6.41 -29.46
CA PRO A 165 10.00 6.37 -28.45
C PRO A 165 9.28 7.71 -28.38
N PRO A 166 7.94 7.71 -28.52
CA PRO A 166 7.19 8.95 -28.40
C PRO A 166 7.29 9.48 -26.96
N PRO A 167 7.27 10.81 -26.79
CA PRO A 167 7.11 11.40 -25.46
C PRO A 167 5.75 10.97 -24.88
N CYS A 168 5.69 10.81 -23.57
CA CYS A 168 4.45 10.54 -22.85
C CYS A 168 4.32 11.51 -21.67
N LYS A 169 3.11 11.97 -21.37
CA LYS A 169 2.88 12.90 -20.26
C LYS A 169 3.25 12.35 -18.88
N ILE A 170 3.33 11.03 -18.73
CA ILE A 170 3.77 10.41 -17.47
C ILE A 170 5.30 10.32 -17.36
N ASP A 171 6.05 10.66 -18.40
CA ASP A 171 7.51 10.56 -18.38
C ASP A 171 8.10 11.60 -17.43
N SER A 172 9.03 11.16 -16.58
CA SER A 172 9.92 12.07 -15.87
C SER A 172 11.00 12.61 -16.81
N ASP A 173 11.65 13.72 -16.42
CA ASP A 173 12.82 14.25 -17.15
C ASP A 173 13.91 13.20 -17.37
N PHE A 174 14.05 12.27 -16.43
CA PHE A 174 14.99 11.15 -16.54
C PHE A 174 14.57 10.18 -17.65
N ILE A 175 13.29 9.78 -17.71
CA ILE A 175 12.76 8.93 -18.77
C ILE A 175 12.89 9.60 -20.14
N VAL A 176 12.58 10.91 -20.24
CA VAL A 176 12.75 11.67 -21.49
C VAL A 176 14.19 11.62 -21.97
N LYS A 177 15.17 11.80 -21.07
CA LYS A 177 16.60 11.68 -21.42
C LYS A 177 16.96 10.28 -21.90
N LEU A 178 16.45 9.23 -21.26
CA LEU A 178 16.69 7.84 -21.69
C LEU A 178 16.09 7.56 -23.07
N LYS A 179 14.89 8.08 -23.37
CA LYS A 179 14.26 7.98 -24.69
C LYS A 179 15.10 8.67 -25.78
N ILE A 180 15.53 9.91 -25.53
CA ILE A 180 16.40 10.67 -26.45
C ILE A 180 17.73 9.95 -26.68
N ALA A 181 18.34 9.45 -25.60
CA ALA A 181 19.61 8.73 -25.65
C ALA A 181 19.46 7.27 -26.13
N LYS A 182 18.24 6.81 -26.45
CA LYS A 182 17.96 5.44 -26.89
C LYS A 182 18.52 4.38 -25.93
N ARG A 183 18.46 4.65 -24.62
CA ARG A 183 18.95 3.78 -23.54
C ARG A 183 17.85 2.82 -23.09
N PHE A 184 17.50 1.91 -23.98
CA PHE A 184 16.28 1.11 -23.89
C PHE A 184 16.25 0.07 -22.77
N SER A 185 17.39 -0.54 -22.45
CA SER A 185 17.52 -1.46 -21.31
C SER A 185 17.26 -0.77 -19.97
N GLU A 186 17.53 0.53 -19.87
CA GLU A 186 17.26 1.33 -18.67
C GLU A 186 15.82 1.85 -18.60
N LEU A 187 15.11 1.94 -19.74
CA LEU A 187 13.74 2.43 -19.75
C LEU A 187 12.81 1.53 -18.94
N SER A 188 12.97 0.20 -18.99
CA SER A 188 12.11 -0.68 -18.19
C SER A 188 12.29 -0.44 -16.69
N ILE A 189 13.52 -0.17 -16.23
CA ILE A 189 13.80 0.12 -14.81
C ILE A 189 13.21 1.49 -14.45
N ALA A 190 13.42 2.49 -15.30
CA ALA A 190 12.90 3.84 -15.06
C ALA A 190 11.35 3.89 -15.00
N TYR A 191 10.65 3.09 -15.82
CA TYR A 191 9.20 2.97 -15.74
C TYR A 191 8.73 2.17 -14.51
N GLU A 192 9.52 1.24 -13.97
CA GLU A 192 9.23 0.59 -12.68
C GLU A 192 9.29 1.61 -11.54
N ASP A 193 10.33 2.46 -11.51
CA ASP A 193 10.46 3.54 -10.52
C ASP A 193 9.33 4.57 -10.64
N LEU A 194 8.91 4.88 -11.87
CA LEU A 194 7.82 5.81 -12.16
C LEU A 194 6.49 5.41 -11.49
N ILE A 195 6.21 4.11 -11.31
CA ILE A 195 4.98 3.65 -10.64
C ILE A 195 4.91 4.20 -9.21
N ASN A 196 6.03 4.29 -8.51
CA ASN A 196 6.09 4.87 -7.18
C ASN A 196 6.00 6.40 -7.22
N ASP A 197 6.60 7.04 -8.22
CA ASP A 197 6.49 8.49 -8.43
C ASP A 197 5.05 8.93 -8.68
N LEU A 198 4.31 8.18 -9.50
CA LEU A 198 2.90 8.47 -9.79
C LEU A 198 2.02 8.38 -8.54
N GLN A 199 2.29 7.45 -7.63
CA GLN A 199 1.60 7.41 -6.32
C GLN A 199 1.83 8.70 -5.52
N ARG A 200 3.07 9.21 -5.50
CA ARG A 200 3.42 10.45 -4.80
C ARG A 200 2.80 11.68 -5.47
N LEU A 201 2.81 11.72 -6.80
CA LEU A 201 2.23 12.81 -7.59
C LEU A 201 0.70 12.91 -7.40
N ASP A 202 -0.01 11.77 -7.41
CA ASP A 202 -1.46 11.77 -7.18
C ASP A 202 -1.80 12.37 -5.83
N LEU A 203 -1.07 11.95 -4.78
CA LEU A 203 -1.32 12.45 -3.45
C LEU A 203 -1.06 13.95 -3.42
N GLN A 204 0.12 14.42 -3.80
CA GLN A 204 0.49 15.84 -3.84
C GLN A 204 -0.55 16.70 -4.57
N TYR A 205 -1.09 16.24 -5.68
CA TYR A 205 -2.13 16.95 -6.43
C TYR A 205 -3.39 17.16 -5.59
N HIS A 206 -3.91 16.11 -4.94
CA HIS A 206 -5.08 16.22 -4.06
C HIS A 206 -4.80 17.04 -2.79
N LEU A 207 -3.53 17.27 -2.45
CA LEU A 207 -3.12 18.09 -1.32
C LEU A 207 -3.06 19.57 -1.61
N ALA A 208 -2.60 19.96 -2.80
CA ALA A 208 -2.69 21.34 -3.23
C ALA A 208 -4.15 21.84 -3.18
N SER A 209 -5.12 20.95 -3.41
CA SER A 209 -6.55 21.28 -3.26
C SER A 209 -7.05 21.37 -1.81
N LEU A 210 -6.39 20.71 -0.84
CA LEU A 210 -6.72 20.82 0.59
C LEU A 210 -6.01 22.03 1.26
N GLY A 211 -4.87 22.46 0.71
CA GLY A 211 -3.94 23.43 1.30
C GLY A 211 -4.23 24.92 1.06
N GLN A 212 -5.35 25.31 0.42
CA GLN A 212 -5.66 26.75 0.25
C GLN A 212 -5.88 27.50 1.58
N GLU A 213 -5.99 26.82 2.72
CA GLU A 213 -6.09 27.43 4.06
C GLU A 213 -4.74 27.64 4.78
N GLN A 214 -3.60 27.18 4.25
CA GLN A 214 -2.30 27.18 4.97
C GLN A 214 -1.48 28.48 4.90
N ASN A 215 -2.05 29.61 4.45
CA ASN A 215 -1.28 30.87 4.27
C ASN A 215 -1.11 31.74 5.52
N LEU A 216 -1.49 31.27 6.71
CA LEU A 216 -1.20 31.97 7.96
C LEU A 216 -0.01 31.32 8.67
N ALA A 217 1.05 32.10 8.92
CA ALA A 217 2.20 31.64 9.70
C ALA A 217 1.71 31.09 11.04
N ALA A 218 1.99 29.82 11.32
CA ALA A 218 1.60 29.16 12.56
C ALA A 218 2.12 29.95 13.76
N ARG A 219 1.29 30.12 14.80
CA ARG A 219 1.68 30.79 16.05
C ARG A 219 1.08 30.08 17.25
N MET A 220 1.91 29.93 18.27
CA MET A 220 1.50 29.36 19.55
C MET A 220 0.74 30.39 20.38
N SER A 221 -0.36 29.95 21.01
CA SER A 221 -1.15 30.79 21.92
C SER A 221 -0.34 31.15 23.17
N ILE A 222 -0.42 32.40 23.62
CA ILE A 222 0.24 32.87 24.85
C ILE A 222 -0.20 32.05 26.07
N GLN A 223 -1.46 31.63 26.11
CA GLN A 223 -2.01 30.81 27.22
C GLN A 223 -1.35 29.43 27.32
N ASP A 224 -0.68 28.97 26.27
CA ASP A 224 -0.05 27.66 26.21
C ASP A 224 1.44 27.71 26.60
N TYR A 225 2.02 28.90 26.85
CA TYR A 225 3.46 29.05 27.07
C TYR A 225 3.98 28.33 28.32
N HIS A 226 3.13 28.14 29.34
CA HIS A 226 3.47 27.46 30.59
C HIS A 226 2.93 26.02 30.65
N LYS A 227 2.41 25.51 29.54
CA LYS A 227 1.86 24.16 29.45
C LYS A 227 2.84 23.19 28.84
N GLN A 228 2.72 21.93 29.26
CA GLN A 228 3.29 20.79 28.58
C GLN A 228 2.16 19.95 27.99
N PHE A 229 2.33 19.58 26.72
CA PHE A 229 1.39 18.77 25.98
C PHE A 229 1.94 17.35 25.89
N THR A 230 1.06 16.36 26.06
CA THR A 230 1.40 14.95 25.90
C THR A 230 0.34 14.29 25.03
N VAL A 231 0.77 13.63 23.96
CA VAL A 231 -0.06 12.71 23.19
C VAL A 231 0.33 11.28 23.55
N THR A 232 -0.63 10.47 23.97
CA THR A 232 -0.47 9.01 24.09
C THR A 232 -1.26 8.33 22.99
N SER A 233 -0.76 7.23 22.45
CA SER A 233 -1.41 6.57 21.31
C SER A 233 -1.37 5.05 21.39
N PRO A 234 -2.50 4.37 21.15
CA PRO A 234 -2.51 2.93 20.97
C PRO A 234 -1.84 2.55 19.65
N LEU A 235 -1.61 1.26 19.44
CA LEU A 235 -1.25 0.71 18.14
C LEU A 235 -2.48 0.23 17.39
N ARG A 236 -2.27 -0.23 16.17
CA ARG A 236 -3.29 -0.91 15.37
C ARG A 236 -2.99 -2.39 15.24
N LEU A 237 -3.92 -3.22 15.69
CA LEU A 237 -4.00 -4.61 15.30
C LEU A 237 -4.85 -4.74 14.03
N GLY A 238 -4.21 -5.15 12.93
CA GLY A 238 -4.88 -5.35 11.64
C GLY A 238 -5.40 -6.77 11.47
N ILE A 239 -6.73 -6.93 11.47
CA ILE A 239 -7.41 -8.20 11.22
C ILE A 239 -7.56 -8.46 9.73
N SER A 240 -7.85 -7.41 8.95
CA SER A 240 -7.95 -7.51 7.48
C SER A 240 -7.62 -6.18 6.85
N SER A 241 -6.86 -6.16 5.76
CA SER A 241 -6.74 -5.00 4.88
C SER A 241 -7.33 -5.25 3.49
N ALA A 242 -8.11 -6.33 3.37
CA ALA A 242 -8.45 -6.98 2.10
C ALA A 242 -7.22 -7.08 1.17
N ASN A 243 -6.09 -7.49 1.78
CA ASN A 243 -4.76 -7.61 1.20
C ASN A 243 -4.29 -6.35 0.46
N ALA A 244 -4.05 -5.28 1.24
CA ALA A 244 -3.57 -3.97 0.78
C ALA A 244 -4.57 -3.18 -0.08
N SER A 245 -5.87 -3.33 0.20
CA SER A 245 -6.92 -2.54 -0.47
C SER A 245 -6.92 -1.08 -0.02
N ASP A 246 -6.18 -0.78 1.03
CA ASP A 246 -5.91 0.54 1.56
C ASP A 246 -4.70 1.24 0.89
N ASN A 247 -4.04 0.59 -0.08
CA ASN A 247 -3.13 1.31 -0.96
C ASN A 247 -3.91 2.44 -1.64
N HIS A 248 -3.36 3.65 -1.59
CA HIS A 248 -4.02 4.88 -2.01
C HIS A 248 -4.65 4.77 -3.41
N LEU A 249 -3.83 4.50 -4.42
CA LEU A 249 -4.30 4.47 -5.80
C LEU A 249 -5.17 3.24 -6.12
N ARG A 250 -4.87 2.07 -5.54
CA ARG A 250 -5.77 0.91 -5.68
C ARG A 250 -7.17 1.21 -5.12
N SER A 251 -7.22 1.85 -3.95
CA SER A 251 -8.48 2.17 -3.28
C SER A 251 -9.30 3.20 -4.04
N LYS A 252 -8.66 4.14 -4.76
CA LYS A 252 -9.35 5.04 -5.69
C LYS A 252 -10.04 4.29 -6.82
N GLU A 253 -9.37 3.30 -7.42
CA GLU A 253 -9.90 2.57 -8.58
C GLU A 253 -11.05 1.60 -8.20
N LYS A 254 -10.88 0.81 -7.13
CA LYS A 254 -11.81 -0.30 -6.80
C LYS A 254 -12.47 -0.19 -5.42
N GLY A 255 -12.20 0.88 -4.68
CA GLY A 255 -12.53 0.98 -3.26
C GLY A 255 -11.56 0.19 -2.38
N GLY A 256 -11.65 0.40 -1.07
CA GLY A 256 -10.83 -0.27 -0.08
C GLY A 256 -11.59 -0.59 1.20
N LYS A 257 -11.17 -1.65 1.89
CA LYS A 257 -11.78 -2.17 3.12
C LYS A 257 -10.73 -2.57 4.15
N THR A 258 -10.86 -2.12 5.40
CA THR A 258 -9.94 -2.53 6.47
C THR A 258 -10.61 -2.81 7.83
N LEU A 259 -10.30 -4.00 8.34
CA LEU A 259 -10.49 -4.62 9.65
C LEU A 259 -9.50 -4.16 10.73
N ASN A 260 -9.78 -3.12 11.54
CA ASN A 260 -8.77 -2.55 12.45
C ASN A 260 -9.22 -2.52 13.91
N ILE A 261 -8.27 -2.73 14.82
CA ILE A 261 -8.49 -2.67 16.27
C ILE A 261 -7.42 -1.79 16.92
N GLY A 262 -7.84 -0.82 17.73
CA GLY A 262 -6.92 -0.06 18.58
C GLY A 262 -6.50 -0.89 19.78
N ILE A 263 -5.19 -1.03 20.02
CA ILE A 263 -4.66 -1.84 21.12
C ILE A 263 -3.58 -1.11 21.94
N ASP A 264 -3.62 -1.33 23.24
CA ASP A 264 -2.55 -1.01 24.18
C ASP A 264 -1.74 -2.26 24.47
N LEU A 265 -0.44 -2.13 24.77
CA LEU A 265 0.43 -3.27 25.07
C LEU A 265 0.82 -3.24 26.54
N GLN A 266 1.00 -4.43 27.12
CA GLN A 266 1.55 -4.59 28.46
C GLN A 266 3.00 -5.07 28.34
N MET A 267 3.95 -4.23 28.76
CA MET A 267 5.35 -4.62 28.83
C MET A 267 5.65 -5.41 30.12
N GLU A 268 6.79 -6.11 30.15
CA GLU A 268 7.24 -6.80 31.35
C GLU A 268 7.37 -5.83 32.54
N GLY A 269 6.78 -6.21 33.68
CA GLY A 269 6.74 -5.38 34.89
C GLY A 269 5.57 -4.39 34.97
N GLU A 270 4.80 -4.19 33.90
CA GLU A 270 3.59 -3.37 33.92
C GLU A 270 2.39 -4.14 34.48
N LYS A 271 1.54 -3.47 35.27
CA LYS A 271 0.35 -4.10 35.87
C LYS A 271 -0.81 -4.27 34.89
N GLU A 272 -0.91 -3.37 33.92
CA GLU A 272 -1.99 -3.31 32.95
C GLU A 272 -1.48 -2.82 31.58
N PRO A 273 -2.16 -3.15 30.47
CA PRO A 273 -1.82 -2.62 29.15
C PRO A 273 -1.92 -1.10 29.13
N THR A 274 -0.94 -0.44 28.50
CA THR A 274 -0.94 1.02 28.34
C THR A 274 -0.54 1.44 26.93
N PRO A 275 -0.91 2.67 26.50
CA PRO A 275 -0.52 3.18 25.19
C PRO A 275 1.01 3.14 24.99
N PRO A 276 1.52 2.45 23.96
CA PRO A 276 2.95 2.23 23.80
C PRO A 276 3.67 3.40 23.11
N LEU A 277 2.94 4.37 22.57
CA LEU A 277 3.51 5.57 21.96
C LEU A 277 3.21 6.80 22.81
N THR A 278 4.21 7.65 22.98
CA THR A 278 4.08 8.95 23.65
C THR A 278 4.82 10.02 22.87
N VAL A 279 4.20 11.18 22.66
CA VAL A 279 4.83 12.39 22.12
C VAL A 279 4.62 13.50 23.12
N ARG A 280 5.67 14.26 23.46
CA ARG A 280 5.56 15.44 24.31
C ARG A 280 6.10 16.65 23.60
N ALA A 281 5.46 17.80 23.84
CA ALA A 281 5.94 19.06 23.33
C ALA A 281 5.65 20.18 24.32
N ARG A 282 6.54 21.17 24.38
CA ARG A 282 6.37 22.37 25.19
C ARG A 282 7.20 23.52 24.65
N ARG A 283 6.77 24.73 24.99
CA ARG A 283 7.62 25.92 24.88
C ARG A 283 8.71 25.88 25.95
N ILE A 284 9.86 26.43 25.61
CA ILE A 284 10.97 26.71 26.53
C ILE A 284 11.35 28.19 26.44
N GLU A 285 11.94 28.75 27.51
CA GLU A 285 12.28 30.17 27.55
C GLU A 285 13.47 30.50 26.64
N ASP A 286 14.52 29.68 26.69
CA ASP A 286 15.68 29.83 25.83
C ASP A 286 15.30 29.67 24.35
N PRO A 287 15.78 30.53 23.44
CA PRO A 287 15.54 30.44 22.01
C PRO A 287 16.34 29.29 21.37
N LYS A 288 15.91 28.06 21.61
CA LYS A 288 16.51 26.83 21.10
C LYS A 288 15.46 25.84 20.58
N LEU A 289 15.89 24.93 19.72
CA LEU A 289 15.09 23.78 19.28
C LEU A 289 15.70 22.51 19.84
N ILE A 290 14.93 21.77 20.64
CA ILE A 290 15.33 20.47 21.17
C ILE A 290 14.41 19.39 20.60
N LEU A 291 14.98 18.43 19.87
CA LEU A 291 14.28 17.24 19.42
C LEU A 291 14.93 16.01 20.03
N SER A 292 14.12 15.09 20.53
CA SER A 292 14.60 13.77 20.96
C SER A 292 13.66 12.66 20.51
N SER A 293 14.24 11.54 20.11
CA SER A 293 13.53 10.31 19.78
C SER A 293 14.10 9.16 20.61
N ARG A 294 13.20 8.42 21.27
CA ARG A 294 13.55 7.30 22.14
C ARG A 294 12.69 6.07 21.79
N SER A 295 13.24 5.13 21.04
CA SER A 295 12.58 3.85 20.80
C SER A 295 13.53 2.66 20.92
N MET A 296 12.97 1.46 21.11
CA MET A 296 13.71 0.21 21.14
C MET A 296 14.55 0.06 19.86
N GLY A 297 15.87 0.24 19.97
CA GLY A 297 16.82 0.13 18.86
C GLY A 297 17.04 1.39 18.03
N PHE A 298 16.42 2.52 18.38
CA PHE A 298 16.51 3.73 17.57
C PHE A 298 16.36 5.00 18.41
N ASN A 299 17.47 5.74 18.55
CA ASN A 299 17.54 6.97 19.36
C ASN A 299 18.22 8.09 18.56
N GLY A 300 17.76 9.32 18.78
CA GLY A 300 18.36 10.51 18.18
C GLY A 300 18.09 11.74 19.04
N ASP A 301 19.04 12.67 19.04
CA ASP A 301 18.95 13.95 19.72
C ASP A 301 19.42 15.07 18.78
N LEU A 302 18.72 16.20 18.84
CA LEU A 302 19.10 17.43 18.18
C LEU A 302 18.91 18.58 19.15
N GLU A 303 19.93 19.41 19.28
CA GLU A 303 19.83 20.73 19.86
C GLU A 303 20.37 21.75 18.85
N ILE A 304 19.58 22.80 18.59
CA ILE A 304 19.99 23.98 17.82
C ILE A 304 19.79 25.18 18.74
N THR A 305 20.80 26.03 18.88
CA THR A 305 20.77 27.23 19.71
C THR A 305 20.98 28.49 18.87
N GLU A 306 20.61 29.65 19.42
CA GLU A 306 20.77 30.95 18.74
C GLU A 306 22.24 31.30 18.43
N ASP A 307 23.19 30.81 19.23
CA ASP A 307 24.63 31.06 19.04
C ASP A 307 25.25 30.23 17.90
N GLN A 308 24.53 29.22 17.40
CA GLN A 308 25.02 28.36 16.34
C GLN A 308 24.95 29.09 14.98
N LYS A 309 25.99 28.96 14.16
CA LYS A 309 25.98 29.50 12.78
C LYS A 309 24.79 28.94 12.00
N ASN A 310 23.93 29.83 11.49
CA ASN A 310 22.71 29.48 10.74
C ASN A 310 22.93 28.41 9.65
N SER A 311 24.00 28.54 8.85
CA SER A 311 24.30 27.57 7.78
C SER A 311 24.55 26.15 8.32
N VAL A 312 25.16 26.02 9.49
CA VAL A 312 25.40 24.72 10.15
C VAL A 312 24.10 24.19 10.74
N ALA A 313 23.32 25.04 11.41
CA ALA A 313 22.03 24.68 11.99
C ALA A 313 21.04 24.18 10.92
N CYS A 314 20.90 24.90 9.80
CA CYS A 314 20.03 24.50 8.69
C CYS A 314 20.50 23.20 8.05
N LYS A 315 21.80 23.03 7.81
CA LYS A 315 22.35 21.77 7.27
C LYS A 315 22.04 20.59 8.19
N HIS A 316 22.21 20.77 9.50
CA HIS A 316 21.93 19.73 10.48
C HIS A 316 20.42 19.43 10.57
N PHE A 317 19.57 20.45 10.53
CA PHE A 317 18.11 20.28 10.51
C PHE A 317 17.65 19.52 9.26
N PHE A 318 18.05 19.94 8.06
CA PHE A 318 17.60 19.36 6.79
C PHE A 318 18.36 18.10 6.34
N GLN A 319 19.31 17.60 7.13
CA GLN A 319 20.13 16.43 6.80
C GLN A 319 19.31 15.21 6.39
N TYR A 320 18.13 15.01 6.99
CA TYR A 320 17.24 13.88 6.70
C TYR A 320 16.80 13.78 5.22
N ARG A 321 16.87 14.87 4.46
CA ARG A 321 16.53 14.90 3.03
C ARG A 321 17.56 14.21 2.15
N GLN A 322 18.81 14.11 2.62
CA GLN A 322 19.94 13.52 1.89
C GLN A 322 20.26 12.09 2.36
N GLY A 323 19.44 11.53 3.25
CA GLY A 323 19.73 10.28 3.95
C GLY A 323 20.50 10.50 5.26
N GLY A 324 20.21 9.67 6.26
CA GLY A 324 20.68 9.85 7.64
C GLY A 324 19.64 10.51 8.55
N ASP A 325 19.91 10.50 9.86
CA ASP A 325 19.01 11.01 10.91
C ASP A 325 17.56 10.49 10.80
N GLU A 326 17.44 9.21 10.48
CA GLU A 326 16.16 8.53 10.35
C GLU A 326 15.34 8.63 11.67
N ALA A 327 16.01 8.82 12.83
CA ALA A 327 15.40 8.93 14.18
C ALA A 327 14.59 10.20 14.38
N LEU A 328 15.03 11.31 13.79
CA LEU A 328 14.34 12.59 13.88
C LEU A 328 13.68 13.02 12.57
N ARG A 329 13.91 12.30 11.46
CA ARG A 329 13.34 12.59 10.12
C ARG A 329 11.85 12.94 10.17
N LEU A 330 11.04 12.11 10.84
CA LEU A 330 9.59 12.31 10.95
C LEU A 330 9.25 13.63 11.66
N VAL A 331 9.88 13.91 12.80
CA VAL A 331 9.60 15.11 13.60
C VAL A 331 10.06 16.38 12.88
N LYS A 332 11.24 16.33 12.27
CA LYS A 332 11.80 17.44 11.47
C LYS A 332 10.91 17.76 10.28
N GLN A 333 10.49 16.75 9.52
CA GLN A 333 9.59 16.97 8.39
C GLN A 333 8.20 17.40 8.85
N ALA A 334 7.71 16.97 10.02
CA ALA A 334 6.44 17.43 10.57
C ALA A 334 6.47 18.93 10.92
N LEU A 335 7.59 19.45 11.46
CA LEU A 335 7.75 20.88 11.70
C LEU A 335 7.68 21.72 10.41
N VAL A 336 8.22 21.18 9.32
CA VAL A 336 8.12 21.79 7.98
C VAL A 336 6.69 21.69 7.46
N HIS A 337 6.08 20.51 7.54
CA HIS A 337 4.71 20.23 7.09
C HIS A 337 3.66 21.13 7.73
N VAL A 338 3.82 21.43 9.03
CA VAL A 338 2.92 22.31 9.78
C VAL A 338 3.20 23.80 9.51
N GLY A 339 4.34 24.13 8.90
CA GLY A 339 4.76 25.51 8.65
C GLY A 339 5.39 26.21 9.87
N ILE A 340 5.81 25.44 10.89
CA ILE A 340 6.57 25.97 12.04
C ILE A 340 8.01 26.33 11.63
N VAL A 341 8.59 25.53 10.72
CA VAL A 341 9.87 25.81 10.07
C VAL A 341 9.62 25.95 8.57
N GLY A 342 10.15 26.99 7.94
CA GLY A 342 10.01 27.14 6.49
C GLY A 342 10.71 26.03 5.72
N ASP A 343 10.14 25.56 4.61
CA ASP A 343 10.66 24.45 3.79
C ASP A 343 12.12 24.64 3.33
N ASN A 344 12.52 25.89 3.11
CA ASN A 344 13.90 26.29 2.77
C ASN A 344 14.42 27.35 3.74
N SER A 345 14.08 27.21 5.03
CA SER A 345 14.48 28.17 6.05
C SER A 345 16.00 28.32 6.13
N GLU A 346 16.47 29.57 6.06
CA GLU A 346 17.87 29.92 6.27
C GLU A 346 18.19 30.21 7.75
N ASN A 347 17.18 30.19 8.63
CA ASN A 347 17.37 30.40 10.06
C ASN A 347 16.26 29.69 10.86
N ILE A 348 16.57 28.49 11.33
CA ILE A 348 15.65 27.63 12.10
C ILE A 348 15.17 28.33 13.38
N ILE A 349 16.08 28.96 14.15
CA ILE A 349 15.74 29.58 15.44
C ILE A 349 14.85 30.81 15.26
N ARG A 350 15.04 31.59 14.20
CA ARG A 350 14.13 32.70 13.86
C ARG A 350 12.70 32.19 13.68
N ASP A 351 12.52 31.09 12.97
CA ASP A 351 11.19 30.51 12.72
C ASP A 351 10.58 29.97 14.03
N ILE A 352 11.37 29.29 14.86
CA ILE A 352 10.93 28.83 16.19
C ILE A 352 10.55 29.99 17.12
N LYS A 353 11.31 31.09 17.13
CA LYS A 353 10.98 32.30 17.92
C LYS A 353 9.69 32.94 17.40
N ALA A 354 9.51 32.99 16.08
CA ALA A 354 8.28 33.52 15.48
C ALA A 354 7.05 32.69 15.89
N PHE A 355 7.19 31.37 15.94
CA PHE A 355 6.13 30.46 16.39
C PHE A 355 5.83 30.59 17.89
N THR A 356 6.85 30.65 18.73
CA THR A 356 6.73 30.55 20.21
C THR A 356 6.67 31.90 20.93
N GLY A 357 6.67 33.03 20.21
CA GLY A 357 6.72 34.37 20.83
C GLY A 357 8.05 34.63 21.53
N GLY A 358 9.16 34.36 20.83
CA GLY A 358 10.53 34.69 21.26
C GLY A 358 11.26 33.61 22.06
N GLY A 359 10.59 32.50 22.39
CA GLY A 359 11.22 31.38 23.11
C GLY A 359 11.74 30.29 22.18
N GLY A 360 11.90 29.09 22.74
CA GLY A 360 12.25 27.87 22.04
C GLY A 360 11.15 26.81 22.06
N LEU A 361 11.41 25.68 21.40
CA LEU A 361 10.51 24.54 21.31
C LEU A 361 11.25 23.24 21.67
N GLU A 362 10.65 22.42 22.52
CA GLU A 362 11.09 21.05 22.78
C GLU A 362 10.03 20.06 22.29
N VAL A 363 10.44 19.05 21.54
CA VAL A 363 9.59 17.91 21.12
C VAL A 363 10.32 16.61 21.40
N SER A 364 9.65 15.67 22.06
CA SER A 364 10.19 14.33 22.33
C SER A 364 9.22 13.24 21.91
N THR A 365 9.73 12.17 21.32
CA THR A 365 8.96 10.96 21.00
C THR A 365 9.49 9.77 21.77
N HIS A 366 8.59 8.90 22.21
CA HIS A 366 8.89 7.66 22.90
C HIS A 366 8.05 6.51 22.34
N SER A 367 8.67 5.36 22.11
CA SER A 367 7.99 4.12 21.72
C SER A 367 8.52 2.92 22.50
N LYS A 368 7.59 2.11 23.02
CA LYS A 368 7.89 0.85 23.72
C LYS A 368 8.20 -0.31 22.77
N ILE A 369 8.01 -0.15 21.47
CA ILE A 369 8.18 -1.22 20.47
C ILE A 369 9.17 -0.83 19.37
N ILE A 370 9.75 -1.83 18.72
CA ILE A 370 10.66 -1.64 17.59
C ILE A 370 9.86 -1.23 16.35
N GLN A 371 10.45 -0.39 15.50
CA GLN A 371 9.88 -0.06 14.19
C GLN A 371 9.75 -1.33 13.31
N GLY A 372 8.74 -1.38 12.44
CA GLY A 372 8.52 -2.53 11.56
C GLY A 372 7.83 -3.73 12.23
N SER A 373 7.20 -3.55 13.39
CA SER A 373 6.40 -4.57 14.07
C SER A 373 5.21 -5.10 13.25
N GLY A 374 4.70 -4.33 12.29
CA GLY A 374 3.45 -4.63 11.57
C GLY A 374 2.20 -4.07 12.26
N LEU A 375 2.35 -3.33 13.36
CA LEU A 375 1.25 -2.74 14.15
C LEU A 375 0.95 -1.26 13.82
N GLY A 376 1.38 -0.77 12.65
CA GLY A 376 1.15 0.60 12.17
C GLY A 376 1.94 1.70 12.89
N THR A 377 3.01 1.35 13.62
CA THR A 377 3.73 2.22 14.55
C THR A 377 4.18 3.56 13.95
N SER A 378 4.75 3.55 12.75
CA SER A 378 5.27 4.76 12.09
C SER A 378 4.17 5.75 11.72
N SER A 379 3.09 5.27 11.10
CA SER A 379 1.98 6.11 10.66
C SER A 379 1.19 6.66 11.84
N ILE A 380 1.04 5.86 12.90
CA ILE A 380 0.42 6.33 14.14
C ILE A 380 1.30 7.40 14.79
N LEU A 381 2.62 7.21 14.87
CA LEU A 381 3.53 8.23 15.38
C LEU A 381 3.47 9.52 14.56
N ALA A 382 3.36 9.42 13.22
CA ALA A 382 3.17 10.58 12.35
C ALA A 382 1.89 11.35 12.71
N ALA A 383 0.76 10.67 12.88
CA ALA A 383 -0.48 11.29 13.33
C ALA A 383 -0.38 11.87 14.75
N SER A 384 0.34 11.22 15.68
CA SER A 384 0.55 11.72 17.05
C SER A 384 1.39 13.00 17.08
N VAL A 385 2.45 13.06 16.27
CA VAL A 385 3.29 14.26 16.10
C VAL A 385 2.49 15.39 15.44
N LEU A 386 1.71 15.10 14.39
CA LEU A 386 0.85 16.11 13.79
C LEU A 386 -0.20 16.61 14.78
N LYS A 387 -0.83 15.73 15.58
CA LYS A 387 -1.85 16.13 16.55
C LYS A 387 -1.30 17.13 17.57
N ILE A 388 -0.10 16.88 18.11
CA ILE A 388 0.50 17.78 19.09
C ILE A 388 0.92 19.11 18.47
N LEU A 389 1.51 19.09 17.26
CA LEU A 389 1.92 20.32 16.56
C LEU A 389 0.73 21.14 16.07
N TYR A 390 -0.34 20.50 15.61
CA TYR A 390 -1.61 21.13 15.28
C TYR A 390 -2.27 21.73 16.51
N ARG A 391 -2.22 21.08 17.68
CA ARG A 391 -2.72 21.68 18.92
C ARG A 391 -1.92 22.92 19.30
N LEU A 392 -0.59 22.89 19.20
CA LEU A 392 0.26 24.03 19.46
C LEU A 392 0.04 25.18 18.46
N SER A 393 -0.38 24.86 17.24
CA SER A 393 -0.61 25.83 16.16
C SER A 393 -2.08 26.27 16.03
N ASN A 394 -2.97 25.84 16.94
CA ASN A 394 -4.41 26.06 16.89
C ASN A 394 -5.08 25.61 15.57
N HIS A 395 -4.56 24.56 14.94
CA HIS A 395 -5.15 24.00 13.73
C HIS A 395 -6.44 23.24 14.07
N THR A 396 -7.45 23.36 13.21
CA THR A 396 -8.78 22.74 13.36
C THR A 396 -8.74 21.23 13.63
N TYR A 397 -7.90 20.47 12.90
CA TYR A 397 -7.71 19.02 13.06
C TYR A 397 -7.06 18.57 14.38
N SER A 398 -6.68 19.50 15.27
CA SER A 398 -6.21 19.13 16.61
C SER A 398 -7.33 18.72 17.56
N SER A 399 -8.58 19.14 17.28
CA SER A 399 -9.74 18.81 18.11
C SER A 399 -10.28 17.41 17.78
N SER A 400 -10.80 16.71 18.78
CA SER A 400 -11.42 15.39 18.60
C SER A 400 -12.63 15.39 17.65
N GLU A 401 -13.29 16.53 17.49
CA GLU A 401 -14.46 16.69 16.61
C GLU A 401 -14.05 16.75 15.13
N ASN A 402 -12.91 17.36 14.83
CA ASN A 402 -12.45 17.63 13.46
C ASN A 402 -11.25 16.78 13.05
N GLU A 403 -10.67 15.98 13.95
CA GLU A 403 -9.47 15.18 13.64
C GLU A 403 -9.70 14.16 12.53
N TYR A 404 -10.92 13.63 12.37
CA TYR A 404 -11.24 12.66 11.34
C TYR A 404 -12.07 13.29 10.23
N PRO A 405 -11.70 13.08 8.94
CA PRO A 405 -10.54 12.33 8.46
C PRO A 405 -9.23 13.15 8.45
N GLY A 406 -9.32 14.47 8.64
CA GLY A 406 -8.27 15.43 8.30
C GLY A 406 -6.89 15.16 8.88
N LEU A 407 -6.76 14.88 10.19
CA LEU A 407 -5.46 14.56 10.82
C LEU A 407 -4.81 13.32 10.18
N TYR A 408 -5.62 12.31 9.85
CA TYR A 408 -5.14 11.04 9.29
C TYR A 408 -4.83 11.14 7.80
N ASP A 409 -5.57 11.98 7.07
CA ASP A 409 -5.19 12.38 5.72
C ASP A 409 -3.80 13.03 5.78
N GLN A 410 -3.63 14.05 6.63
CA GLN A 410 -2.38 14.79 6.82
C GLN A 410 -1.20 13.88 7.22
N SER A 411 -1.43 12.83 8.01
CA SER A 411 -0.36 11.88 8.37
C SER A 411 0.18 11.08 7.20
N ILE A 412 -0.68 10.68 6.24
CA ILE A 412 -0.22 9.98 5.02
C ILE A 412 0.68 10.91 4.20
N LEU A 413 0.33 12.20 4.16
CA LEU A 413 1.03 13.20 3.35
C LEU A 413 2.42 13.44 3.92
N LEU A 414 2.46 13.59 5.25
CA LEU A 414 3.70 13.70 5.97
C LEU A 414 4.59 12.51 5.61
N GLU A 415 4.11 11.27 5.74
CA GLU A 415 4.87 10.07 5.40
C GLU A 415 5.39 10.06 3.95
N GLN A 416 4.54 10.37 2.97
CA GLN A 416 4.94 10.38 1.57
C GLN A 416 5.93 11.50 1.24
N SER A 417 5.86 12.65 1.93
CA SER A 417 6.75 13.80 1.67
C SER A 417 8.23 13.50 1.87
N PHE A 418 8.57 12.44 2.62
CA PHE A 418 9.94 11.96 2.80
C PHE A 418 10.14 10.50 2.34
N GLY A 419 9.26 10.02 1.44
CA GLY A 419 9.44 8.77 0.70
C GLY A 419 8.92 7.50 1.37
N LEU A 420 8.06 7.60 2.38
CA LEU A 420 7.37 6.42 2.92
C LEU A 420 6.04 6.20 2.19
N ASN A 421 5.93 5.06 1.51
CA ASN A 421 4.67 4.61 0.90
C ASN A 421 3.89 3.76 1.92
N SER A 422 2.91 4.38 2.57
CA SER A 422 1.96 3.72 3.48
C SER A 422 0.56 3.63 2.85
N GLY A 423 -0.20 2.63 3.27
CA GLY A 423 -1.65 2.60 3.02
C GLY A 423 -2.39 3.47 4.03
N TRP A 424 -3.65 3.79 3.76
CA TRP A 424 -4.39 4.76 4.58
C TRP A 424 -4.88 4.21 5.93
N GLN A 425 -4.71 2.92 6.20
CA GLN A 425 -5.35 2.26 7.34
C GLN A 425 -4.62 2.47 8.68
N ASP A 426 -3.30 2.65 8.67
CA ASP A 426 -2.49 2.44 9.87
C ASP A 426 -2.78 3.48 10.96
N ALA A 427 -2.65 4.76 10.62
CA ALA A 427 -2.99 5.84 11.53
C ALA A 427 -4.50 5.86 11.88
N ARG A 428 -5.38 5.63 10.89
CA ARG A 428 -6.84 5.59 11.09
C ARG A 428 -7.28 4.47 12.01
N GLY A 429 -6.61 3.33 11.97
CA GLY A 429 -6.90 2.21 12.87
C GLY A 429 -6.62 2.51 14.33
N ALA A 430 -5.77 3.49 14.65
CA ALA A 430 -5.57 4.01 16.01
C ALA A 430 -6.53 5.16 16.38
N SER A 431 -7.47 5.54 15.51
CA SER A 431 -8.48 6.55 15.83
C SER A 431 -9.41 6.11 16.95
N GLY A 432 -9.86 7.09 17.75
CA GLY A 432 -10.79 6.87 18.85
C GLY A 432 -12.26 6.80 18.40
N GLY A 433 -13.13 6.44 19.34
CA GLY A 433 -14.58 6.55 19.21
C GLY A 433 -15.33 5.56 20.10
N THR A 434 -16.52 5.14 19.66
CA THR A 434 -17.42 4.31 20.49
C THR A 434 -16.99 2.85 20.66
N SER A 435 -15.93 2.42 19.98
CA SER A 435 -15.36 1.07 20.09
C SER A 435 -13.90 1.08 19.66
N ALA A 436 -13.10 0.16 20.22
CA ALA A 436 -11.75 -0.11 19.77
C ALA A 436 -11.71 -0.75 18.38
N ILE A 437 -12.80 -1.40 17.94
CA ILE A 437 -12.90 -2.16 16.69
C ILE A 437 -13.61 -1.31 15.63
N LYS A 438 -12.95 -1.15 14.49
CA LYS A 438 -13.36 -0.29 13.38
C LYS A 438 -13.30 -1.07 12.06
N ASP A 439 -14.43 -1.10 11.38
CA ASP A 439 -14.55 -1.49 9.99
C ASP A 439 -14.54 -0.23 9.13
N PHE A 440 -13.59 -0.15 8.20
CA PHE A 440 -13.45 0.98 7.30
C PHE A 440 -13.82 0.58 5.88
N TYR A 441 -14.59 1.44 5.22
CA TYR A 441 -14.91 1.32 3.80
C TYR A 441 -14.62 2.63 3.07
N ALA A 442 -13.77 2.60 2.06
CA ALA A 442 -13.58 3.70 1.12
C ALA A 442 -14.18 3.29 -0.23
N PRO A 443 -15.21 3.98 -0.74
CA PRO A 443 -15.69 3.74 -2.10
C PRO A 443 -14.64 4.18 -3.13
N ALA A 444 -14.76 3.65 -4.36
CA ALA A 444 -13.97 4.14 -5.49
C ALA A 444 -14.22 5.63 -5.73
N THR A 445 -13.17 6.38 -6.03
CA THR A 445 -13.21 7.84 -6.15
C THR A 445 -12.04 8.35 -7.01
N GLU A 446 -12.26 9.44 -7.73
CA GLU A 446 -11.16 10.16 -8.41
C GLU A 446 -10.41 11.11 -7.45
N SER A 447 -10.99 11.42 -6.29
CA SER A 447 -10.44 12.31 -5.25
C SER A 447 -9.60 11.54 -4.21
N LEU A 448 -9.15 12.23 -3.15
CA LEU A 448 -8.55 11.57 -1.98
C LEU A 448 -9.56 10.56 -1.38
N PRO A 449 -9.19 9.29 -1.15
CA PRO A 449 -10.03 8.34 -0.44
C PRO A 449 -10.29 8.83 0.98
N THR A 450 -11.58 8.96 1.31
CA THR A 450 -12.04 9.28 2.66
C THR A 450 -12.80 8.09 3.20
N PRO A 451 -12.13 7.15 3.90
CA PRO A 451 -12.78 5.96 4.42
C PRO A 451 -13.89 6.31 5.41
N GLU A 452 -15.06 5.73 5.24
CA GLU A 452 -16.11 5.74 6.25
C GLU A 452 -15.71 4.81 7.40
N ARG A 453 -16.03 5.21 8.62
CA ARG A 453 -15.66 4.52 9.86
C ARG A 453 -16.90 3.94 10.53
N LYS A 454 -17.04 2.62 10.53
CA LYS A 454 -18.08 1.89 11.25
C LYS A 454 -17.51 1.23 12.50
N PHE A 455 -18.07 1.56 13.66
CA PHE A 455 -17.67 0.95 14.92
C PHE A 455 -18.41 -0.37 15.13
N ILE A 456 -17.66 -1.45 15.40
CA ILE A 456 -18.24 -2.73 15.81
C ILE A 456 -18.40 -2.70 17.33
N ARG A 457 -19.64 -2.77 17.80
CA ARG A 457 -20.01 -2.62 19.21
C ARG A 457 -20.44 -3.96 19.80
N ASN A 458 -20.60 -4.00 21.13
CA ASN A 458 -21.10 -5.16 21.89
C ASN A 458 -20.22 -6.42 21.77
N ILE A 459 -18.90 -6.22 21.65
CA ILE A 459 -17.94 -7.32 21.70
C ILE A 459 -17.55 -7.54 23.16
N ASP A 460 -17.57 -8.80 23.60
CA ASP A 460 -16.96 -9.19 24.86
C ASP A 460 -15.43 -9.08 24.71
N GLU A 461 -14.87 -7.97 25.20
CA GLU A 461 -13.44 -7.68 25.11
C GLU A 461 -12.58 -8.71 25.86
N SER A 462 -13.10 -9.29 26.94
CA SER A 462 -12.38 -10.32 27.71
C SER A 462 -12.30 -11.61 26.90
N CYS A 463 -13.42 -12.02 26.30
CA CYS A 463 -13.44 -13.16 25.38
C CYS A 463 -12.56 -12.90 24.15
N PHE A 464 -12.55 -11.68 23.61
CA PHE A 464 -11.66 -11.32 22.49
C PHE A 464 -10.19 -11.50 22.87
N VAL A 465 -9.74 -10.90 23.97
CA VAL A 465 -8.32 -10.96 24.40
C VAL A 465 -7.92 -12.39 24.81
N ASP A 466 -8.84 -13.19 25.34
CA ASP A 466 -8.61 -14.60 25.63
C ASP A 466 -8.43 -15.43 24.34
N ARG A 467 -9.36 -15.27 23.38
CA ARG A 467 -9.41 -16.05 22.14
C ARG A 467 -8.38 -15.60 21.11
N VAL A 468 -8.03 -14.32 21.05
CA VAL A 468 -7.13 -13.75 20.05
C VAL A 468 -5.74 -13.58 20.67
N VAL A 469 -4.87 -14.57 20.50
CA VAL A 469 -3.52 -14.57 21.05
C VAL A 469 -2.57 -13.84 20.11
N LEU A 470 -1.90 -12.81 20.64
CA LEU A 470 -0.88 -12.04 19.93
C LEU A 470 0.51 -12.60 20.26
N PHE A 471 1.28 -12.94 19.22
CA PHE A 471 2.60 -13.54 19.35
C PHE A 471 3.61 -12.74 18.55
N ASP A 472 4.59 -12.14 19.22
CA ASP A 472 5.75 -11.54 18.55
C ASP A 472 6.68 -12.67 18.09
N THR A 473 6.91 -12.76 16.78
CA THR A 473 7.77 -13.80 16.21
C THR A 473 9.25 -13.55 16.49
N GLY A 474 9.64 -12.33 16.89
CA GLY A 474 11.04 -11.90 17.03
C GLY A 474 11.78 -11.76 15.69
N ILE A 475 11.07 -11.92 14.57
CA ILE A 475 11.64 -11.82 13.21
C ILE A 475 11.37 -10.42 12.68
N ALA A 476 12.42 -9.61 12.51
CA ALA A 476 12.31 -8.29 11.91
C ALA A 476 12.27 -8.36 10.38
N ARG A 477 11.41 -7.53 9.75
CA ARG A 477 11.39 -7.36 8.30
C ARG A 477 10.90 -5.97 7.89
N SER A 478 11.48 -5.43 6.82
CA SER A 478 10.98 -4.20 6.20
C SER A 478 9.63 -4.41 5.51
N ALA A 479 8.64 -3.58 5.86
CA ALA A 479 7.27 -3.63 5.33
C ALA A 479 7.17 -3.19 3.85
N THR A 480 8.11 -2.39 3.34
CA THR A 480 8.01 -1.79 2.01
C THR A 480 8.08 -2.81 0.87
N ARG A 481 8.82 -3.91 1.06
CA ARG A 481 8.97 -4.96 0.04
C ARG A 481 7.64 -5.66 -0.29
N GLY A 482 6.77 -5.87 0.70
CA GLY A 482 5.53 -6.63 0.50
C GLY A 482 4.41 -5.84 -0.20
N LEU A 483 4.42 -4.50 -0.11
CA LEU A 483 3.40 -3.68 -0.75
C LEU A 483 3.59 -3.62 -2.28
N ASN A 484 4.84 -3.59 -2.74
CA ASN A 484 5.18 -3.54 -4.15
C ASN A 484 4.77 -4.83 -4.90
N GLU A 485 4.94 -6.00 -4.28
CA GLU A 485 4.52 -7.30 -4.87
C GLU A 485 3.00 -7.37 -5.07
N VAL A 486 2.23 -6.90 -4.08
CA VAL A 486 0.76 -6.86 -4.17
C VAL A 486 0.31 -5.84 -5.23
N LEU A 487 0.97 -4.68 -5.27
CA LEU A 487 0.69 -3.66 -6.28
C LEU A 487 1.06 -4.15 -7.69
N ASP A 488 2.16 -4.88 -7.86
CA ASP A 488 2.54 -5.49 -9.13
C ASP A 488 1.50 -6.49 -9.62
N ALA A 489 1.10 -7.44 -8.75
CA ALA A 489 0.03 -8.40 -9.05
C ALA A 489 -1.30 -7.70 -9.39
N TYR A 490 -1.58 -6.57 -8.74
CA TYR A 490 -2.71 -5.72 -9.06
C TYR A 490 -2.56 -5.10 -10.45
N LEU A 491 -1.53 -4.29 -10.71
CA LEU A 491 -1.33 -3.54 -11.96
C LEU A 491 -1.24 -4.45 -13.18
N THR A 492 -0.61 -5.62 -13.03
CA THR A 492 -0.56 -6.65 -14.07
C THR A 492 -1.86 -7.40 -14.23
N ARG A 493 -2.78 -7.37 -13.26
CA ARG A 493 -3.97 -8.25 -13.18
C ARG A 493 -3.59 -9.73 -13.29
N ASP A 494 -2.49 -10.10 -12.61
CA ASP A 494 -1.90 -11.45 -12.64
C ASP A 494 -2.96 -12.55 -12.55
N THR A 495 -2.93 -13.49 -13.49
CA THR A 495 -4.02 -14.46 -13.70
C THR A 495 -4.36 -15.31 -12.49
N ILE A 496 -3.38 -15.56 -11.62
CA ILE A 496 -3.52 -16.37 -10.41
C ILE A 496 -3.69 -15.47 -9.19
N ARG A 497 -2.80 -14.48 -9.02
CA ARG A 497 -2.72 -13.64 -7.83
C ARG A 497 -3.89 -12.66 -7.74
N TYR A 498 -4.34 -12.07 -8.85
CA TYR A 498 -5.44 -11.10 -8.84
C TYR A 498 -6.76 -11.68 -8.31
N LEU A 499 -7.01 -12.97 -8.51
CA LEU A 499 -8.17 -13.66 -7.91
C LEU A 499 -8.14 -13.60 -6.37
N GLY A 500 -6.94 -13.71 -5.77
CA GLY A 500 -6.74 -13.54 -4.34
C GLY A 500 -7.09 -12.13 -3.87
N ILE A 501 -6.79 -11.10 -4.68
CA ILE A 501 -7.15 -9.70 -4.39
C ILE A 501 -8.67 -9.54 -4.28
N SER A 502 -9.41 -10.00 -5.30
CA SER A 502 -10.87 -9.90 -5.32
C SER A 502 -11.53 -10.72 -4.21
N ALA A 503 -11.08 -11.97 -4.01
CA ALA A 503 -11.61 -12.83 -2.96
C ALA A 503 -11.33 -12.30 -1.54
N SER A 504 -10.28 -11.49 -1.37
CA SER A 504 -9.96 -10.85 -0.08
C SER A 504 -10.99 -9.80 0.35
N LEU A 505 -11.63 -9.11 -0.62
CA LEU A 505 -12.71 -8.17 -0.32
C LEU A 505 -13.96 -8.90 0.20
N GLU A 506 -14.29 -10.06 -0.38
CA GLU A 506 -15.41 -10.88 0.09
C GLU A 506 -15.14 -11.51 1.46
N ILE A 507 -13.91 -12.00 1.69
CA ILE A 507 -13.53 -12.56 3.00
C ILE A 507 -13.58 -11.49 4.08
N HIS A 508 -13.18 -10.26 3.78
CA HIS A 508 -13.25 -9.15 4.74
C HIS A 508 -14.67 -9.01 5.33
N ASP A 509 -15.71 -8.97 4.50
CA ASP A 509 -17.09 -8.83 4.99
C ASP A 509 -17.52 -10.01 5.88
N LYS A 510 -17.06 -11.22 5.54
CA LYS A 510 -17.31 -12.42 6.37
C LYS A 510 -16.59 -12.35 7.71
N MET A 511 -15.35 -11.84 7.74
CA MET A 511 -14.59 -11.66 8.98
C MET A 511 -15.25 -10.63 9.89
N VAL A 512 -15.74 -9.52 9.33
CA VAL A 512 -16.51 -8.50 10.06
C VAL A 512 -17.76 -9.13 10.69
N ASN A 513 -18.50 -9.95 9.92
CA ASN A 513 -19.70 -10.63 10.42
C ASN A 513 -19.38 -11.67 11.52
N ALA A 514 -18.35 -12.50 11.33
CA ALA A 514 -17.92 -13.49 12.33
C ALA A 514 -17.56 -12.79 13.66
N LEU A 515 -16.83 -11.68 13.59
CA LEU A 515 -16.48 -10.90 14.76
C LEU A 515 -17.72 -10.28 15.44
N GLN A 516 -18.66 -9.71 14.67
CA GLN A 516 -19.92 -9.17 15.20
C GLN A 516 -20.76 -10.21 15.94
N LEU A 517 -20.72 -11.47 15.48
CA LEU A 517 -21.45 -12.59 16.09
C LEU A 517 -20.68 -13.24 17.25
N GLY A 518 -19.44 -12.84 17.53
CA GLY A 518 -18.57 -13.51 18.51
C GLY A 518 -18.15 -14.92 18.09
N ASP A 519 -18.25 -15.25 16.80
CA ASP A 519 -17.85 -16.55 16.25
C ASP A 519 -16.35 -16.57 15.94
N TYR A 520 -15.56 -16.75 17.00
CA TYR A 520 -14.10 -16.81 16.89
C TYR A 520 -13.62 -18.05 16.11
N THR A 521 -14.39 -19.14 16.09
CA THR A 521 -14.04 -20.33 15.33
C THR A 521 -14.06 -20.01 13.83
N GLU A 522 -15.16 -19.42 13.35
CA GLU A 522 -15.27 -18.96 11.96
C GLU A 522 -14.26 -17.86 11.65
N LEU A 523 -14.01 -16.93 12.58
CA LEU A 523 -12.97 -15.92 12.42
C LEU A 523 -11.58 -16.54 12.20
N GLY A 524 -11.22 -17.60 12.93
CA GLY A 524 -9.95 -18.32 12.75
C GLY A 524 -9.82 -19.00 11.38
N ILE A 525 -10.91 -19.64 10.91
CA ILE A 525 -10.97 -20.26 9.59
C ILE A 525 -10.80 -19.19 8.49
N LEU A 526 -11.54 -18.09 8.59
CA LEU A 526 -11.48 -16.98 7.64
C LEU A 526 -10.12 -16.27 7.67
N ALA A 527 -9.54 -16.06 8.85
CA ALA A 527 -8.20 -15.47 9.01
C ALA A 527 -7.13 -16.32 8.32
N THR A 528 -7.20 -17.65 8.45
CA THR A 528 -6.28 -18.58 7.78
C THR A 528 -6.42 -18.50 6.26
N LYS A 529 -7.66 -18.43 5.76
CA LYS A 529 -7.92 -18.29 4.33
C LYS A 529 -7.43 -16.93 3.79
N TYR A 530 -7.67 -15.85 4.53
CA TYR A 530 -7.15 -14.53 4.24
C TYR A 530 -5.62 -14.51 4.18
N TRP A 531 -4.96 -15.17 5.13
CA TRP A 531 -3.51 -15.33 5.17
C TRP A 531 -2.96 -16.14 3.98
N GLY A 532 -3.68 -17.19 3.57
CA GLY A 532 -3.38 -17.94 2.36
C GLY A 532 -3.38 -17.06 1.11
N PHE A 533 -4.36 -16.15 0.97
CA PHE A 533 -4.35 -15.16 -0.10
C PHE A 533 -3.18 -14.20 0.02
N ARG A 534 -2.80 -13.75 1.22
CA ARG A 534 -1.62 -12.89 1.38
C ARG A 534 -0.35 -13.58 0.88
N CYS A 535 -0.15 -14.85 1.24
CA CYS A 535 1.00 -15.65 0.81
C CYS A 535 1.00 -15.93 -0.70
N LEU A 536 -0.19 -16.01 -1.32
CA LEU A 536 -0.31 -16.13 -2.77
C LEU A 536 0.13 -14.85 -3.48
N LEU A 537 -0.26 -13.69 -2.96
CA LEU A 537 0.05 -12.38 -3.53
C LEU A 537 1.52 -12.01 -3.37
N ASP A 538 2.06 -12.23 -2.17
CA ASP A 538 3.46 -12.02 -1.83
C ASP A 538 4.02 -13.33 -1.27
N PRO A 539 4.67 -14.16 -2.10
CA PRO A 539 5.33 -15.39 -1.65
C PRO A 539 6.39 -15.14 -0.58
N GLY A 540 6.95 -13.94 -0.56
CA GLY A 540 7.88 -13.51 0.48
C GLY A 540 7.20 -13.25 1.81
N ALA A 541 5.88 -13.05 1.90
CA ALA A 541 5.18 -12.75 3.15
C ALA A 541 5.25 -13.89 4.18
N THR A 542 5.71 -15.07 3.78
CA THR A 542 5.88 -16.21 4.68
C THR A 542 7.22 -16.91 4.46
N ASN A 543 7.57 -17.79 5.39
CA ASN A 543 8.72 -18.68 5.30
C ASN A 543 8.44 -19.94 6.15
N LYS A 544 9.32 -20.94 6.11
CA LYS A 544 9.12 -22.20 6.86
C LYS A 544 8.96 -21.99 8.37
N VAL A 545 9.64 -20.98 8.93
CA VAL A 545 9.51 -20.65 10.36
C VAL A 545 8.09 -20.15 10.61
N LEU A 546 7.63 -19.14 9.89
CA LEU A 546 6.27 -18.59 10.06
C LEU A 546 5.16 -19.60 9.74
N GLN A 547 5.34 -20.45 8.74
CA GLN A 547 4.40 -21.53 8.40
C GLN A 547 4.20 -22.50 9.57
N TYR A 548 5.25 -22.76 10.36
CA TYR A 548 5.15 -23.63 11.54
C TYR A 548 4.06 -23.18 12.51
N LEU A 549 3.83 -21.87 12.67
CA LEU A 549 2.80 -21.32 13.56
C LEU A 549 1.38 -21.74 13.18
N PHE A 550 1.13 -22.05 11.90
CA PHE A 550 -0.20 -22.39 11.40
C PHE A 550 -0.32 -23.86 10.97
N GLU A 551 0.81 -24.54 10.75
CA GLU A 551 0.84 -25.90 10.22
C GLU A 551 1.20 -26.95 11.28
N SER A 552 1.87 -26.57 12.37
CA SER A 552 2.26 -27.50 13.42
C SER A 552 1.06 -28.21 14.05
N PRO A 553 1.06 -29.55 14.17
CA PRO A 553 -0.02 -30.30 14.82
C PRO A 553 -0.31 -29.84 16.25
N GLU A 554 0.74 -29.49 17.01
CA GLU A 554 0.63 -29.06 18.40
C GLU A 554 -0.16 -27.74 18.52
N ILE A 555 0.11 -26.78 17.64
CA ILE A 555 -0.57 -25.49 17.62
C ILE A 555 -1.97 -25.64 17.03
N ARG A 556 -2.11 -26.38 15.92
CA ARG A 556 -3.40 -26.64 15.25
C ARG A 556 -4.41 -27.38 16.13
N ALA A 557 -3.94 -28.18 17.09
CA ALA A 557 -4.82 -28.83 18.07
C ALA A 557 -5.47 -27.82 19.03
N LEU A 558 -4.84 -26.66 19.23
CA LEU A 558 -5.21 -25.63 20.20
C LEU A 558 -5.73 -24.34 19.56
N SER A 559 -5.66 -24.20 18.23
CA SER A 559 -6.06 -23.01 17.48
C SER A 559 -7.07 -23.33 16.38
N ASP A 560 -8.03 -22.43 16.16
CA ASP A 560 -8.95 -22.48 15.02
C ASP A 560 -8.39 -21.78 13.76
N GLY A 561 -7.21 -21.15 13.87
CA GLY A 561 -6.50 -20.55 12.74
C GLY A 561 -5.78 -19.26 13.10
N GLY A 562 -5.35 -18.49 12.10
CA GLY A 562 -4.70 -17.21 12.33
C GLY A 562 -4.08 -16.56 11.09
N LEU A 563 -3.36 -15.46 11.31
CA LEU A 563 -2.67 -14.69 10.28
C LEU A 563 -1.44 -13.98 10.84
N LEU A 564 -0.56 -13.48 9.97
CA LEU A 564 0.43 -12.45 10.34
C LEU A 564 -0.17 -11.07 10.11
N THR A 565 0.12 -10.16 11.01
CA THR A 565 -0.28 -8.75 10.92
C THR A 565 0.61 -7.98 9.93
N GLY A 566 0.10 -6.86 9.42
CA GLY A 566 0.87 -5.98 8.53
C GLY A 566 1.26 -6.61 7.19
N ALA A 567 2.53 -6.42 6.79
CA ALA A 567 3.03 -6.87 5.49
C ALA A 567 3.46 -8.35 5.47
N GLY A 568 3.58 -9.01 6.62
CA GLY A 568 4.10 -10.37 6.73
C GLY A 568 5.62 -10.47 6.65
N GLY A 569 6.12 -11.70 6.67
CA GLY A 569 7.54 -12.07 6.62
C GLY A 569 8.30 -11.87 7.94
N GLY A 570 7.59 -11.48 9.00
CA GLY A 570 8.06 -11.26 10.36
C GLY A 570 7.01 -10.52 11.19
N GLY A 571 7.39 -9.99 12.35
CA GLY A 571 6.52 -9.18 13.22
C GLY A 571 5.55 -10.03 14.04
N PHE A 572 4.30 -9.57 14.16
CA PHE A 572 3.30 -10.19 15.02
C PHE A 572 2.37 -11.16 14.29
N ALA A 573 2.22 -12.36 14.84
CA ALA A 573 1.20 -13.32 14.48
C ALA A 573 -0.03 -13.19 15.39
N LEU A 574 -1.20 -13.31 14.80
CA LEU A 574 -2.49 -13.37 15.46
C LEU A 574 -3.00 -14.80 15.32
N ILE A 575 -3.12 -15.51 16.44
CA ILE A 575 -3.55 -16.90 16.48
C ILE A 575 -4.84 -16.98 17.28
N ILE A 576 -5.90 -17.49 16.65
CA ILE A 576 -7.19 -17.66 17.28
C ILE A 576 -7.21 -18.98 18.04
N ALA A 577 -7.19 -18.91 19.36
CA ALA A 577 -7.32 -20.06 20.24
C ALA A 577 -8.67 -20.72 20.05
N ARG A 578 -8.68 -22.05 20.11
CA ARG A 578 -9.92 -22.81 20.28
C ARG A 578 -10.51 -22.49 21.66
N SER A 579 -11.84 -22.55 21.77
CA SER A 579 -12.55 -22.31 23.02
C SER A 579 -11.97 -23.16 24.17
N GLY A 580 -11.53 -22.52 25.24
CA GLY A 580 -10.94 -23.18 26.41
C GLY A 580 -9.48 -23.64 26.23
N CYS A 581 -8.81 -23.32 25.13
CA CYS A 581 -7.43 -23.73 24.84
C CYS A 581 -6.40 -22.57 24.90
N SER A 582 -6.82 -21.36 25.27
CA SER A 582 -5.96 -20.16 25.25
C SER A 582 -4.71 -20.30 26.12
N ILE A 583 -4.85 -20.86 27.33
CA ILE A 583 -3.73 -21.07 28.26
C ILE A 583 -2.70 -22.01 27.66
N GLN A 584 -3.11 -23.20 27.22
CA GLN A 584 -2.23 -24.20 26.62
C GLN A 584 -1.57 -23.67 25.35
N LEU A 585 -2.32 -22.92 24.53
CA LEU A 585 -1.76 -22.29 23.33
C LEU A 585 -0.65 -21.30 23.69
N ARG A 586 -0.87 -20.44 24.68
CA ARG A 586 0.14 -19.47 25.15
C ARG A 586 1.38 -20.16 25.71
N GLU A 587 1.22 -21.28 26.43
CA GLU A 587 2.34 -22.09 26.91
C GLU A 587 3.17 -22.68 25.77
N VAL A 588 2.50 -23.28 24.77
CA VAL A 588 3.16 -23.85 23.59
C VAL A 588 3.91 -22.76 22.82
N LEU A 589 3.28 -21.61 22.56
CA LEU A 589 3.90 -20.49 21.86
C LEU A 589 5.11 -19.92 22.63
N ASN A 590 4.98 -19.71 23.94
CA ASN A 590 6.10 -19.26 24.77
C ASN A 590 7.24 -20.28 24.85
N SER A 591 6.95 -21.58 24.68
CA SER A 591 7.99 -22.60 24.64
C SER A 591 8.83 -22.55 23.35
N LEU A 592 8.32 -21.93 22.29
CA LEU A 592 9.04 -21.80 21.01
C LEU A 592 10.36 -21.05 21.16
N LYS A 593 10.50 -20.15 22.16
CA LYS A 593 11.77 -19.46 22.45
C LYS A 593 12.97 -20.37 22.71
N LYS A 594 12.73 -21.66 23.01
CA LYS A 594 13.78 -22.69 23.13
C LYS A 594 14.38 -23.10 21.78
N ARG A 595 13.72 -22.77 20.67
CA ARG A 595 14.20 -22.98 19.30
C ARG A 595 14.96 -21.73 18.84
N SER A 596 16.10 -21.93 18.19
CA SER A 596 16.98 -20.84 17.75
C SER A 596 16.27 -19.76 16.93
N GLU A 597 15.37 -20.18 16.04
CA GLU A 597 14.61 -19.36 15.11
C GLU A 597 13.58 -18.45 15.80
N TYR A 598 13.24 -18.76 17.05
CA TYR A 598 12.23 -18.10 17.87
C TYR A 598 12.83 -17.53 19.16
N SER A 599 14.16 -17.46 19.27
CA SER A 599 14.86 -17.07 20.50
C SER A 599 14.41 -15.71 21.07
N ASN A 600 13.99 -14.78 20.22
CA ASN A 600 13.48 -13.45 20.59
C ASN A 600 11.95 -13.34 20.54
N SER A 601 11.23 -14.46 20.44
CA SER A 601 9.77 -14.49 20.35
C SER A 601 9.09 -14.50 21.72
N GLY A 602 7.81 -14.11 21.74
CA GLY A 602 7.03 -14.14 22.97
C GLY A 602 5.54 -13.86 22.75
N VAL A 603 4.71 -14.43 23.63
CA VAL A 603 3.31 -14.05 23.72
C VAL A 603 3.21 -12.66 24.33
N VAL A 604 2.44 -11.76 23.69
CA VAL A 604 2.27 -10.39 24.14
C VAL A 604 0.87 -10.19 24.72
N SER A 605 0.83 -9.61 25.91
CA SER A 605 -0.42 -9.18 26.55
C SER A 605 -0.81 -7.79 26.04
N TYR A 606 -2.10 -7.62 25.78
CA TYR A 606 -2.64 -6.38 25.21
C TYR A 606 -4.07 -6.14 25.71
N GLY A 607 -4.52 -4.89 25.60
CA GLY A 607 -5.88 -4.46 25.91
C GLY A 607 -6.48 -3.70 24.73
N LEU A 608 -7.80 -3.71 24.61
CA LEU A 608 -8.50 -2.93 23.59
C LEU A 608 -8.53 -1.45 23.98
N ASN A 609 -8.30 -0.56 23.00
CA ASN A 609 -8.28 0.88 23.21
C ASN A 609 -9.29 1.57 22.27
N SER A 610 -10.40 2.03 22.85
CA SER A 610 -11.42 2.85 22.17
C SER A 610 -11.15 4.35 22.25
N THR A 611 -10.24 4.79 23.12
CA THR A 611 -9.91 6.21 23.31
C THR A 611 -9.14 6.77 22.11
N GLY A 612 -8.29 5.97 21.49
CA GLY A 612 -7.46 6.37 20.35
C GLY A 612 -6.29 7.30 20.72
N ILE A 613 -5.82 8.07 19.75
CA ILE A 613 -4.75 9.08 19.92
C ILE A 613 -5.24 10.18 20.87
N LYS A 614 -4.82 10.15 22.13
CA LYS A 614 -5.28 11.06 23.18
C LYS A 614 -4.28 12.18 23.43
N LEU A 615 -4.76 13.43 23.48
CA LEU A 615 -3.96 14.58 23.90
C LEU A 615 -4.34 14.99 25.33
N THR A 616 -3.34 15.30 26.16
CA THR A 616 -3.49 15.86 27.50
C THR A 616 -2.58 17.06 27.68
N GLU A 617 -2.99 17.97 28.57
CA GLU A 617 -2.26 19.20 28.90
C GLU A 617 -1.99 19.23 30.41
N THR A 618 -0.79 19.64 30.80
CA THR A 618 -0.42 19.88 32.20
C THR A 618 0.22 21.25 32.32
N THR A 619 -0.30 22.08 33.22
CA THR A 619 0.33 23.36 33.58
C THR A 619 1.53 23.07 34.47
N LYS A 620 2.69 23.68 34.15
CA LYS A 620 3.87 23.61 35.01
C LYS A 620 3.78 24.57 36.18
#